data_AF-A0A645DV93-F1
#
_entry.id   AF-A0A645DV93-F1
#
_cell.length_a   1.000
_cell.length_b   1.000
_cell.length_c   1.000
_cell.angle_alpha   90.00
_cell.angle_beta   90.00
_cell.angle_gamma   90.00
#
_symmetry.space_group_name_H-M   'P 1'
#
loop_
_entity.id
_entity.type
_entity.pdbx_description
1 polymer ?
#
loop_
_entity_poly.entity_id
_entity_poly.type
_entity_poly.pdbx_seq_one_letter_code
_entity_poly.pdbx_strand_id
1 'polypeptide(L)'
;MNTNEEIQQSIILCIAEIKKYKPLTLDEYRPIYKLLNRYTNLNEFLIFMIPVSILVAIASLVIIFYFPDINIINLEFIKAALALSIIQFFSSIYLDTKIDLKLEKIISGKNLNTYWLDLDSFNEISADTYQLISELSKEYPDFKQKVKEILNYRNGALFTFDYYNLKTNILENLNKQQKSINESNLKRDSILSELINEKGEINND
;
A
#
# COMPACT_ATOMS: atom_id res chain seq x y z
N MET A 1 -9.41 -5.15 25.58
CA MET A 1 -10.00 -6.25 24.77
C MET A 1 -8.93 -7.32 24.62
N ASN A 2 -9.31 -8.59 24.42
CA ASN A 2 -8.34 -9.68 24.25
C ASN A 2 -7.76 -9.60 22.83
N THR A 3 -6.44 -9.63 22.65
CA THR A 3 -5.77 -9.49 21.34
C THR A 3 -6.28 -10.46 20.27
N ASN A 4 -6.76 -11.64 20.69
CA ASN A 4 -7.44 -12.61 19.83
C ASN A 4 -8.76 -12.04 19.24
N GLU A 5 -9.58 -11.40 20.07
CA GLU A 5 -10.87 -10.82 19.64
C GLU A 5 -10.67 -9.67 18.66
N GLU A 6 -9.63 -8.85 18.86
CA GLU A 6 -9.29 -7.71 17.98
C GLU A 6 -8.85 -8.18 16.59
N ILE A 7 -8.04 -9.24 16.50
CA ILE A 7 -7.62 -9.82 15.22
C ILE A 7 -8.82 -10.46 14.50
N GLN A 8 -9.66 -11.20 15.22
CA GLN A 8 -10.86 -11.80 14.62
C GLN A 8 -11.83 -10.75 14.08
N GLN A 9 -12.03 -9.64 14.80
CA GLN A 9 -12.82 -8.51 14.31
C GLN A 9 -12.21 -7.89 13.05
N SER A 10 -10.88 -7.75 13.00
CA SER A 10 -10.17 -7.23 11.83
C SER A 10 -10.33 -8.16 10.61
N ILE A 11 -10.30 -9.48 10.81
CA ILE A 11 -10.58 -10.47 9.75
C ILE A 11 -12.01 -10.31 9.23
N ILE A 12 -12.99 -10.17 10.11
CA ILE A 12 -14.41 -9.99 9.74
C ILE A 12 -14.59 -8.71 8.89
N LEU A 13 -13.99 -7.61 9.32
CA LEU A 13 -14.04 -6.34 8.58
C LEU A 13 -13.38 -6.46 7.20
N CYS A 14 -12.21 -7.09 7.12
CA CYS A 14 -11.51 -7.33 5.87
C CYS A 14 -12.37 -8.15 4.88
N ILE A 15 -13.00 -9.22 5.34
CA ILE A 15 -13.92 -10.05 4.53
C ILE A 15 -15.13 -9.23 4.06
N ALA A 16 -15.69 -8.37 4.92
CA ALA A 16 -16.82 -7.52 4.56
C ALA A 16 -16.46 -6.52 3.45
N GLU A 17 -15.25 -5.96 3.46
CA GLU A 17 -14.75 -5.06 2.42
C GLU A 17 -14.52 -5.80 1.10
N ILE A 18 -13.90 -6.98 1.15
CA ILE A 18 -13.71 -7.89 0.02
C ILE A 18 -15.05 -8.19 -0.66
N LYS A 19 -16.09 -8.47 0.12
CA LYS A 19 -17.43 -8.76 -0.40
C LYS A 19 -18.02 -7.60 -1.20
N LYS A 20 -17.74 -6.37 -0.77
CA LYS A 20 -18.20 -5.12 -1.42
C LYS A 20 -17.38 -4.74 -2.65
N TYR A 21 -16.19 -5.32 -2.83
CA TYR A 21 -15.36 -5.05 -4.00
C TYR A 21 -16.07 -5.44 -5.29
N LYS A 22 -16.04 -4.52 -6.26
CA LYS A 22 -16.59 -4.69 -7.60
C LYS A 22 -15.43 -4.73 -8.60
N PRO A 23 -15.16 -5.89 -9.22
CA PRO A 23 -14.12 -6.00 -10.24
C PRO A 23 -14.40 -5.07 -11.42
N LEU A 24 -13.35 -4.42 -11.94
CA LEU A 24 -13.43 -3.61 -13.15
C LEU A 24 -13.19 -4.49 -14.39
N THR A 25 -13.84 -4.15 -15.50
CA THR A 25 -13.51 -4.69 -16.83
C THR A 25 -12.24 -4.03 -17.39
N LEU A 26 -11.62 -4.64 -18.40
CA LEU A 26 -10.41 -4.09 -19.03
C LEU A 26 -10.66 -2.71 -19.66
N ASP A 27 -11.84 -2.53 -20.25
CA ASP A 27 -12.24 -1.26 -20.87
C ASP A 27 -12.49 -0.16 -19.84
N GLU A 28 -13.02 -0.50 -18.66
CA GLU A 28 -13.14 0.43 -17.54
C GLU A 28 -11.79 0.73 -16.89
N TYR A 29 -10.89 -0.26 -16.85
CA TYR A 29 -9.60 -0.17 -16.18
C TYR A 29 -8.56 0.63 -16.97
N ARG A 30 -8.44 0.40 -18.28
CA ARG A 30 -7.44 1.05 -19.15
C ARG A 30 -7.39 2.59 -19.04
N PRO A 31 -8.51 3.33 -19.04
CA PRO A 31 -8.46 4.78 -18.89
C PRO A 31 -8.00 5.21 -17.49
N ILE A 32 -8.38 4.46 -16.44
CA ILE A 32 -7.95 4.72 -15.06
C ILE A 32 -6.44 4.52 -14.95
N TYR A 33 -5.92 3.40 -15.47
CA TYR A 33 -4.48 3.12 -15.50
C TYR A 33 -3.68 4.23 -16.17
N LYS A 34 -4.07 4.65 -17.38
CA LYS A 34 -3.34 5.70 -18.12
C LYS A 34 -3.26 7.00 -17.32
N LEU A 35 -4.34 7.33 -16.63
CA LEU A 35 -4.43 8.54 -15.84
C LEU A 35 -3.59 8.43 -14.55
N LEU A 36 -3.66 7.30 -13.84
CA LEU A 36 -2.83 7.00 -12.67
C LEU A 36 -1.35 7.04 -13.04
N ASN A 37 -0.93 6.31 -14.06
CA ASN A 37 0.47 6.28 -14.52
C ASN A 37 0.99 7.68 -14.88
N ARG A 38 0.18 8.50 -15.58
CA ARG A 38 0.55 9.89 -15.87
C ARG A 38 0.79 10.71 -14.61
N TYR A 39 -0.07 10.56 -13.60
CA TYR A 39 0.05 11.30 -12.35
C TYR A 39 1.19 10.78 -11.47
N THR A 40 1.43 9.47 -11.43
CA THR A 40 2.59 8.87 -10.75
C THR A 40 3.89 9.37 -11.35
N ASN A 41 4.06 9.31 -12.67
CA ASN A 41 5.26 9.85 -13.33
C ASN A 41 5.44 11.35 -13.08
N LEU A 42 4.34 12.11 -13.05
CA LEU A 42 4.38 13.53 -12.72
C LEU A 42 4.81 13.75 -11.27
N ASN A 43 4.30 12.95 -10.32
CA ASN A 43 4.68 13.03 -8.92
C ASN A 43 6.17 12.67 -8.73
N GLU A 44 6.62 11.53 -9.28
CA GLU A 44 8.04 11.14 -9.24
C GLU A 44 8.97 12.22 -9.80
N PHE A 45 8.57 12.84 -10.91
CA PHE A 45 9.28 13.98 -11.47
C PHE A 45 9.32 15.17 -10.50
N LEU A 46 8.21 15.53 -9.86
CA LEU A 46 8.16 16.63 -8.89
C LEU A 46 9.01 16.35 -7.65
N ILE A 47 8.93 15.14 -7.09
CA ILE A 47 9.77 14.69 -5.97
C ILE A 47 11.24 14.81 -6.32
N PHE A 48 11.63 14.47 -7.55
CA PHE A 48 13.00 14.66 -8.02
C PHE A 48 13.40 16.13 -8.20
N MET A 49 12.48 17.01 -8.60
CA MET A 49 12.75 18.44 -8.79
C MET A 49 12.93 19.21 -7.47
N ILE A 50 12.32 18.75 -6.37
CA ILE A 50 12.46 19.36 -5.04
C ILE A 50 13.94 19.44 -4.59
N PRO A 51 14.73 18.36 -4.49
CA PRO A 51 16.13 18.44 -4.08
C PRO A 51 16.99 19.23 -5.06
N VAL A 52 16.70 19.17 -6.37
CA VAL A 52 17.39 20.01 -7.38
C VAL A 52 17.19 21.49 -7.07
N SER A 53 15.96 21.90 -6.77
CA SER A 53 15.66 23.30 -6.42
C SER A 53 16.39 23.75 -5.14
N ILE A 54 16.54 22.87 -4.15
CA ILE A 54 17.30 23.16 -2.92
C ILE A 54 18.78 23.32 -3.22
N LEU A 55 19.37 22.44 -4.03
CA LEU A 55 20.78 22.50 -4.40
C LEU A 55 21.12 23.79 -5.15
N VAL A 56 20.27 24.19 -6.11
CA VAL A 56 20.43 25.46 -6.84
C VAL A 56 20.35 26.66 -5.89
N ALA A 57 19.42 26.64 -4.93
CA ALA A 57 19.28 27.72 -3.95
C ALA A 57 20.54 27.83 -3.07
N ILE A 58 21.05 26.71 -2.55
CA ILE A 58 22.26 26.67 -1.72
C ILE A 58 23.46 27.17 -2.53
N ALA A 59 23.66 26.66 -3.75
CA ALA A 59 24.75 27.09 -4.61
C ALA A 59 24.68 28.60 -4.89
N SER A 60 23.49 29.13 -5.18
CA SER A 60 23.30 30.56 -5.43
C SER A 60 23.62 31.41 -4.21
N LEU A 61 23.22 30.98 -3.01
CA LEU A 61 23.56 31.67 -1.76
C LEU A 61 25.07 31.64 -1.49
N VAL A 62 25.72 30.48 -1.64
CA VAL A 62 27.17 30.36 -1.47
C VAL A 62 27.90 31.32 -2.42
N ILE A 63 27.49 31.38 -3.68
CA ILE A 63 28.12 32.26 -4.65
C ILE A 63 27.92 33.74 -4.27
N ILE A 64 26.70 34.14 -3.90
CA ILE A 64 26.39 35.52 -3.50
C ILE A 64 27.20 35.97 -2.26
N PHE A 65 27.35 35.09 -1.26
CA PHE A 65 27.97 35.46 0.02
C PHE A 65 29.50 35.31 0.04
N TYR A 66 30.06 34.33 -0.67
CA TYR A 66 31.50 34.03 -0.61
C TYR A 66 32.31 34.59 -1.78
N PHE A 67 31.66 35.09 -2.84
CA PHE A 67 32.32 35.66 -4.01
C PHE A 67 31.82 37.09 -4.31
N PRO A 68 32.19 38.08 -3.48
CA PRO A 68 31.69 39.45 -3.58
C PRO A 68 32.13 40.18 -4.87
N ASP A 69 33.21 39.72 -5.50
CA ASP A 69 33.81 40.36 -6.70
C ASP A 69 33.21 39.84 -8.03
N ILE A 70 32.06 39.18 -7.99
CA ILE A 70 31.39 38.69 -9.20
C ILE A 70 30.88 39.87 -10.04
N ASN A 71 31.13 39.82 -11.35
CA ASN A 71 30.60 40.78 -12.32
C ASN A 71 29.08 40.98 -12.18
N ILE A 72 28.62 42.24 -12.26
CA ILE A 72 27.22 42.63 -12.06
C ILE A 72 26.24 41.78 -12.88
N ILE A 73 26.57 41.50 -14.15
CA ILE A 73 25.73 40.67 -15.04
C ILE A 73 25.56 39.25 -14.46
N ASN A 74 26.64 38.63 -13.99
CA ASN A 74 26.59 37.29 -13.41
C ASN A 74 25.86 37.27 -12.06
N LEU A 75 26.00 38.33 -11.26
CA LEU A 75 25.30 38.47 -9.98
C LEU A 75 23.77 38.50 -10.18
N GLU A 76 23.28 39.23 -11.17
CA GLU A 76 21.84 39.27 -11.49
C GLU A 76 21.32 37.91 -11.98
N PHE A 77 22.11 37.16 -12.77
CA PHE A 77 21.76 35.78 -13.14
C PHE A 77 21.65 34.85 -11.93
N ILE A 78 22.57 34.97 -10.96
CA ILE A 78 22.55 34.12 -9.76
C ILE A 78 21.36 34.46 -8.86
N LYS A 79 21.03 35.75 -8.70
CA LYS A 79 19.81 36.17 -7.97
C LYS A 79 18.54 35.67 -8.65
N ALA A 80 18.49 35.73 -9.99
CA ALA A 80 17.38 35.18 -10.75
C ALA A 80 17.27 33.66 -10.58
N ALA A 81 18.40 32.94 -10.62
CA ALA A 81 18.44 31.49 -10.39
C ALA A 81 17.93 31.12 -8.99
N LEU A 82 18.33 31.87 -7.94
CA LEU A 82 17.84 31.71 -6.57
C LEU A 82 16.32 31.96 -6.47
N ALA A 83 15.83 33.03 -7.08
CA ALA A 83 14.39 33.33 -7.08
C ALA A 83 13.59 32.24 -7.79
N LEU A 84 14.06 31.80 -8.96
CA LEU A 84 13.43 30.72 -9.73
C LEU A 84 13.45 29.39 -8.98
N SER A 85 14.54 29.05 -8.28
CA SER A 85 14.61 27.81 -7.50
C SER A 85 13.63 27.81 -6.34
N ILE A 86 13.44 28.96 -5.67
CA ILE A 86 12.43 29.09 -4.60
C ILE A 86 11.01 28.95 -5.16
N ILE A 87 10.70 29.63 -6.29
CA ILE A 87 9.38 29.52 -6.95
C ILE A 87 9.12 28.07 -7.38
N GLN A 88 10.12 27.41 -7.96
CA GLN A 88 10.02 26.02 -8.40
C GLN A 88 9.77 25.09 -7.22
N PHE A 89 10.43 25.29 -6.08
CA PHE A 89 10.24 24.50 -4.86
C PHE A 89 8.78 24.56 -4.39
N PHE A 90 8.24 25.75 -4.17
CA PHE A 90 6.86 25.91 -3.71
C PHE A 90 5.84 25.44 -4.74
N SER A 91 6.10 25.68 -6.04
CA SER A 91 5.24 25.20 -7.11
C SER A 91 5.21 23.68 -7.17
N SER A 92 6.35 23.02 -6.96
CA SER A 92 6.44 21.55 -6.97
C SER A 92 5.67 20.93 -5.82
N ILE A 93 5.80 21.47 -4.60
CA ILE A 93 5.02 21.02 -3.43
C ILE A 93 3.51 21.23 -3.65
N TYR A 94 3.11 22.39 -4.17
CA TYR A 94 1.70 22.66 -4.45
C TYR A 94 1.13 21.69 -5.49
N LEU A 95 1.86 21.45 -6.58
CA LEU A 95 1.44 20.55 -7.64
C LEU A 95 1.36 19.11 -7.15
N ASP A 96 2.34 18.65 -6.38
CA ASP A 96 2.38 17.34 -5.73
C ASP A 96 1.11 17.12 -4.89
N THR A 97 0.81 18.04 -3.97
CA THR A 97 -0.42 17.97 -3.16
C THR A 97 -1.69 17.92 -4.03
N LYS A 98 -1.73 18.64 -5.15
CA LYS A 98 -2.89 18.62 -6.07
C LYS A 98 -3.00 17.33 -6.87
N ILE A 99 -1.89 16.68 -7.19
CA ILE A 99 -1.85 15.39 -7.86
C ILE A 99 -2.34 14.32 -6.91
N ASP A 100 -1.84 14.30 -5.68
CA ASP A 100 -2.25 13.34 -4.65
C ASP A 100 -3.76 13.41 -4.38
N LEU A 101 -4.31 14.61 -4.21
CA LEU A 101 -5.76 14.79 -4.05
C LEU A 101 -6.57 14.30 -5.25
N LYS A 102 -6.03 14.37 -6.47
CA LYS A 102 -6.70 13.83 -7.67
C LYS A 102 -6.62 12.32 -7.69
N LEU A 103 -5.44 11.75 -7.40
CA LEU A 103 -5.21 10.31 -7.29
C LEU A 103 -6.16 9.68 -6.26
N GLU A 104 -6.23 10.27 -5.07
CA GLU A 104 -7.11 9.81 -3.99
C GLU A 104 -8.58 9.79 -4.42
N LYS A 105 -9.06 10.81 -5.14
CA LYS A 105 -10.44 10.84 -5.66
C LYS A 105 -10.73 9.74 -6.67
N ILE A 106 -9.77 9.40 -7.53
CA ILE A 106 -9.92 8.33 -8.52
C ILE A 106 -9.98 6.97 -7.82
N ILE A 107 -9.08 6.77 -6.86
CA ILE A 107 -8.95 5.54 -6.08
C ILE A 107 -10.20 5.32 -5.23
N SER A 108 -10.59 6.30 -4.42
CA SER A 108 -11.79 6.24 -3.57
C SER A 108 -13.07 6.13 -4.39
N GLY A 109 -13.20 6.88 -5.49
CA GLY A 109 -14.38 6.84 -6.36
C GLY A 109 -14.59 5.51 -7.09
N LYS A 110 -13.57 4.65 -7.12
CA LYS A 110 -13.61 3.31 -7.74
C LYS A 110 -13.37 2.19 -6.72
N ASN A 111 -13.35 2.49 -5.43
CA ASN A 111 -13.03 1.54 -4.34
C ASN A 111 -11.74 0.75 -4.60
N LEU A 112 -10.72 1.42 -5.15
CA LEU A 112 -9.41 0.84 -5.36
C LEU A 112 -8.60 0.97 -4.07
N ASN A 113 -7.76 -0.02 -3.79
CA ASN A 113 -6.92 -0.06 -2.59
C ASN A 113 -5.44 0.20 -2.90
N THR A 114 -5.06 0.45 -4.16
CA THR A 114 -3.66 0.55 -4.57
C THR A 114 -3.38 1.67 -5.57
N TYR A 115 -2.24 2.35 -5.39
CA TYR A 115 -1.65 3.32 -6.34
C TYR A 115 -0.82 2.65 -7.44
N TRP A 116 -0.33 1.43 -7.18
CA TRP A 116 0.68 0.75 -7.98
C TRP A 116 0.03 -0.10 -9.05
N LEU A 117 0.19 0.31 -10.30
CA LEU A 117 -0.29 -0.42 -11.44
C LEU A 117 0.70 -0.19 -12.54
N ASP A 118 1.47 -1.21 -12.89
CA ASP A 118 2.16 -1.27 -14.17
C ASP A 118 1.41 -2.27 -15.05
N LEU A 119 1.06 -1.89 -16.29
CA LEU A 119 0.38 -2.79 -17.21
C LEU A 119 1.26 -4.00 -17.54
N ASP A 120 2.58 -3.79 -17.51
CA ASP A 120 3.59 -4.82 -17.75
C ASP A 120 3.82 -5.72 -16.51
N SER A 121 3.30 -5.33 -15.34
CA SER A 121 3.27 -6.15 -14.11
C SER A 121 2.07 -7.11 -14.02
N PHE A 122 1.15 -7.07 -15.00
CA PHE A 122 0.05 -8.04 -15.12
C PHE A 122 0.48 -9.38 -15.74
N ASN A 123 1.78 -9.61 -15.85
CA ASN A 123 2.31 -10.95 -16.03
C ASN A 123 1.77 -11.88 -14.94
N GLU A 124 1.62 -13.14 -15.33
CA GLU A 124 1.00 -14.24 -14.59
C GLU A 124 1.29 -14.15 -13.09
N ILE A 125 0.24 -14.14 -12.28
CA ILE A 125 0.36 -14.24 -10.82
C ILE A 125 1.27 -15.45 -10.51
N SER A 126 2.24 -15.28 -9.60
CA SER A 126 3.13 -16.39 -9.24
C SER A 126 2.34 -17.58 -8.66
N ALA A 127 2.89 -18.78 -8.80
CA ALA A 127 2.29 -19.98 -8.24
C ALA A 127 2.01 -19.84 -6.72
N ASP A 128 2.91 -19.16 -6.00
CA ASP A 128 2.77 -18.89 -4.55
C ASP A 128 1.52 -18.07 -4.23
N THR A 129 1.22 -17.06 -5.04
CA THR A 129 0.03 -16.23 -4.84
C THR A 129 -1.24 -16.99 -5.15
N TYR A 130 -1.26 -17.88 -6.16
CA TYR A 130 -2.39 -18.78 -6.39
C TYR A 130 -2.60 -19.75 -5.23
N GLN A 131 -1.52 -20.29 -4.67
CA GLN A 131 -1.58 -21.13 -3.49
C GLN A 131 -2.20 -20.38 -2.30
N LEU A 132 -1.78 -19.14 -2.07
CA LEU A 132 -2.33 -18.33 -1.00
C LEU A 132 -3.84 -18.09 -1.15
N ILE A 133 -4.28 -17.70 -2.35
CA ILE A 133 -5.72 -17.52 -2.64
C ILE A 133 -6.48 -18.82 -2.39
N SER A 134 -5.90 -19.97 -2.73
CA SER A 134 -6.50 -21.29 -2.51
C SER A 134 -6.66 -21.60 -1.03
N GLU A 135 -5.63 -21.34 -0.22
CA GLU A 135 -5.66 -21.54 1.23
C GLU A 135 -6.73 -20.67 1.90
N LEU A 136 -6.75 -19.37 1.60
CA LEU A 136 -7.75 -18.44 2.13
C LEU A 136 -9.17 -18.78 1.65
N SER A 137 -9.32 -19.29 0.42
CA SER A 137 -10.61 -19.73 -0.12
C SER A 137 -11.15 -20.99 0.56
N LYS A 138 -10.28 -21.84 1.13
CA LYS A 138 -10.71 -22.98 1.95
C LYS A 138 -11.23 -22.52 3.29
N GLU A 139 -10.59 -21.50 3.86
CA GLU A 139 -10.89 -21.01 5.21
C GLU A 139 -12.11 -20.07 5.25
N TYR A 140 -12.31 -19.24 4.21
CA TYR A 140 -13.35 -18.22 4.18
C TYR A 140 -14.30 -18.37 2.96
N PRO A 141 -15.55 -18.86 3.16
CA PRO A 141 -16.51 -19.07 2.08
C PRO A 141 -16.88 -17.81 1.29
N ASP A 142 -17.05 -16.66 1.96
CA ASP A 142 -17.36 -15.38 1.30
C ASP A 142 -16.22 -14.91 0.37
N PHE A 143 -14.96 -15.08 0.81
CA PHE A 143 -13.78 -14.80 -0.02
C PHE A 143 -13.76 -15.70 -1.26
N LYS A 144 -13.99 -17.01 -1.09
CA LYS A 144 -14.09 -17.97 -2.20
C LYS A 144 -15.15 -17.58 -3.22
N GLN A 145 -16.32 -17.12 -2.77
CA GLN A 145 -17.39 -16.69 -3.66
C GLN A 145 -16.95 -15.46 -4.48
N LYS A 146 -16.28 -14.49 -3.86
CA LYS A 146 -15.76 -13.31 -4.56
C LYS A 146 -14.66 -13.67 -5.57
N VAL A 147 -13.75 -14.57 -5.22
CA VAL A 147 -12.72 -15.07 -6.15
C VAL A 147 -13.37 -15.76 -7.36
N LYS A 148 -14.41 -16.58 -7.14
CA LYS A 148 -15.16 -17.20 -8.24
C LYS A 148 -15.86 -16.18 -9.13
N GLU A 149 -16.49 -15.16 -8.55
CA GLU A 149 -17.09 -14.07 -9.30
C GLU A 149 -16.06 -13.43 -10.23
N ILE A 150 -14.89 -13.09 -9.70
CA ILE A 150 -13.77 -12.50 -10.45
C ILE A 150 -13.32 -13.41 -11.60
N LEU A 151 -13.13 -14.71 -11.33
CA LEU A 151 -12.69 -15.68 -12.34
C LEU A 151 -13.75 -15.91 -13.41
N ASN A 152 -15.04 -15.91 -13.06
CA ASN A 152 -16.14 -16.11 -14.00
C ASN A 152 -16.35 -14.95 -14.97
N TYR A 153 -15.97 -13.73 -14.59
CA TYR A 153 -16.11 -12.53 -15.42
C TYR A 153 -14.88 -12.25 -16.31
N ARG A 154 -13.84 -13.11 -16.36
CA ARG A 154 -12.54 -12.73 -16.92
C ARG A 154 -11.92 -13.72 -17.92
N ASN A 155 -11.63 -13.20 -19.12
CA ASN A 155 -10.48 -13.65 -19.90
C ASN A 155 -9.22 -13.08 -19.21
N GLY A 156 -8.26 -13.94 -18.88
CA GLY A 156 -7.08 -13.58 -18.08
C GLY A 156 -6.36 -12.30 -18.55
N ALA A 157 -6.09 -11.41 -17.59
CA ALA A 157 -5.13 -10.29 -17.63
C ALA A 157 -5.24 -9.43 -16.35
N LEU A 158 -6.41 -9.35 -15.72
CA LEU A 158 -6.64 -8.44 -14.58
C LEU A 158 -6.55 -9.13 -13.20
N PHE A 159 -6.25 -10.43 -13.13
CA PHE A 159 -6.34 -11.19 -11.88
C PHE A 159 -5.38 -10.63 -10.80
N THR A 160 -4.19 -10.17 -11.18
CA THR A 160 -3.22 -9.52 -10.27
C THR A 160 -3.75 -8.20 -9.71
N PHE A 161 -4.48 -7.43 -10.51
CA PHE A 161 -5.13 -6.20 -10.05
C PHE A 161 -6.18 -6.49 -8.97
N ASP A 162 -7.01 -7.50 -9.21
CA ASP A 162 -8.03 -7.89 -8.24
C ASP A 162 -7.41 -8.46 -6.98
N TYR A 163 -6.34 -9.25 -7.10
CA TYR A 163 -5.61 -9.78 -5.95
C TYR A 163 -5.21 -8.70 -4.94
N TYR A 164 -4.54 -7.63 -5.39
CA TYR A 164 -4.17 -6.56 -4.48
C TYR A 164 -5.38 -5.79 -3.93
N ASN A 165 -6.41 -5.59 -4.75
CA ASN A 165 -7.65 -4.93 -4.30
C ASN A 165 -8.45 -5.77 -3.31
N LEU A 166 -8.34 -7.10 -3.36
CA LEU A 166 -8.93 -8.03 -2.41
C LEU A 166 -8.19 -8.06 -1.06
N LYS A 167 -7.14 -7.26 -0.86
CA LYS A 167 -6.40 -7.19 0.41
C LYS A 167 -5.89 -8.57 0.89
N THR A 168 -5.60 -9.48 -0.03
CA THR A 168 -5.30 -10.89 0.28
C THR A 168 -4.09 -11.04 1.21
N ASN A 169 -3.03 -10.25 1.01
CA ASN A 169 -1.87 -10.20 1.91
C ASN A 169 -2.23 -9.77 3.35
N ILE A 170 -3.16 -8.82 3.51
CA ILE A 170 -3.60 -8.35 4.83
C ILE A 170 -4.35 -9.47 5.54
N LEU A 171 -5.29 -10.11 4.82
CA LEU A 171 -6.07 -11.23 5.35
C LEU A 171 -5.17 -12.42 5.74
N GLU A 172 -4.16 -12.73 4.94
CA GLU A 172 -3.14 -13.74 5.25
C GLU A 172 -2.40 -13.44 6.56
N ASN A 173 -1.89 -12.22 6.71
CA ASN A 173 -1.12 -11.82 7.89
C ASN A 173 -1.95 -11.87 9.16
N LEU A 174 -3.19 -11.38 9.11
CA LEU A 174 -4.12 -11.47 10.24
C LEU A 174 -4.37 -12.93 10.65
N ASN A 175 -4.55 -13.81 9.67
CA ASN A 175 -4.77 -15.23 9.93
C ASN A 175 -3.53 -15.93 10.52
N LYS A 176 -2.32 -15.61 10.04
CA LYS A 176 -1.07 -16.11 10.63
C LYS A 176 -0.91 -15.68 12.10
N GLN A 177 -1.23 -14.43 12.41
CA GLN A 177 -1.23 -13.93 13.79
C GLN A 177 -2.25 -14.66 14.66
N GLN A 178 -3.46 -14.86 14.15
CA GLN A 178 -4.52 -15.59 14.83
C GLN A 178 -4.10 -17.03 15.18
N LYS A 179 -3.48 -17.74 14.23
CA LYS A 179 -2.97 -19.10 14.44
C LYS A 179 -1.88 -19.15 15.50
N SER A 180 -0.91 -18.24 15.44
CA SER A 180 0.17 -18.15 16.44
C SER A 180 -0.37 -17.91 17.85
N ILE A 181 -1.37 -17.05 18.02
CA ILE A 181 -2.01 -16.81 19.32
C ILE A 181 -2.73 -18.06 19.81
N ASN A 182 -3.48 -18.72 18.94
CA ASN A 182 -4.18 -19.95 19.29
C ASN A 182 -3.22 -21.07 19.74
N GLU A 183 -2.10 -21.25 19.04
CA GLU A 183 -1.05 -22.20 19.43
C GLU A 183 -0.43 -21.86 20.79
N SER A 184 -0.17 -20.58 21.05
CA SER A 184 0.35 -20.13 22.35
C SER A 184 -0.65 -20.39 23.47
N ASN A 185 -1.94 -20.15 23.23
CA ASN A 185 -3.01 -20.41 24.20
C ASN A 185 -3.14 -21.91 24.48
N LEU A 186 -3.11 -22.75 23.45
CA LEU A 186 -3.12 -24.21 23.61
C LEU A 186 -1.94 -24.71 24.46
N LYS A 187 -0.73 -24.19 24.23
CA LYS A 187 0.44 -24.53 25.04
C LYS A 187 0.28 -24.10 26.49
N ARG A 188 -0.19 -22.87 26.72
CA ARG A 188 -0.46 -22.35 28.07
C ARG A 188 -1.48 -23.25 28.80
N ASP A 189 -2.57 -23.59 28.14
CA ASP A 189 -3.66 -24.36 28.74
C ASP A 189 -3.23 -25.81 29.02
N SER A 190 -2.35 -26.39 28.20
CA SER A 190 -1.69 -27.67 28.49
C SER A 190 -0.86 -27.61 29.78
N ILE A 191 0.01 -26.60 29.92
CA ILE A 191 0.85 -26.41 31.11
C ILE A 191 -0.02 -26.20 32.36
N LEU A 192 -1.08 -25.38 32.27
CA LEU A 192 -1.99 -25.17 33.38
C LEU A 192 -2.72 -26.46 33.79
N SER A 193 -3.11 -27.28 32.82
CA SER A 193 -3.76 -28.57 33.08
C SER A 193 -2.81 -29.54 33.78
N GLU A 194 -1.55 -29.60 33.36
CA GLU A 194 -0.50 -30.39 34.02
C GLU A 194 -0.30 -29.94 35.48
N LEU A 195 -0.12 -28.63 35.71
CA LEU A 195 0.09 -28.07 37.06
C LEU A 195 -1.10 -28.27 38.01
N ILE A 196 -2.33 -28.25 37.48
CA ILE A 196 -3.54 -28.51 38.28
C ILE A 196 -3.65 -30.00 38.59
N ASN A 197 -3.35 -30.89 37.64
CA ASN A 197 -3.42 -32.33 37.82
C ASN A 197 -2.34 -32.85 38.78
N GLU A 198 -1.13 -32.29 38.79
CA GLU A 198 -0.07 -32.63 39.75
C GLU A 198 -0.44 -32.30 41.21
N LYS A 199 -1.31 -31.30 41.45
CA LYS A 199 -1.83 -30.99 42.79
C LYS A 199 -2.95 -31.92 43.26
N GLY A 200 -3.53 -32.71 42.36
CA GLY A 200 -4.53 -33.74 42.67
C GLY A 200 -3.93 -35.07 43.14
N GLU A 201 -2.63 -35.29 42.91
CA GLU A 201 -1.89 -36.49 43.34
C GLU A 201 -1.18 -36.31 44.69
N ILE A 202 -1.71 -35.47 45.59
CA ILE A 202 -1.28 -35.48 47.00
C ILE A 202 -2.05 -36.59 47.72
N ASN A 203 -1.51 -37.80 47.60
CA ASN A 203 -1.61 -38.99 48.47
C ASN A 203 -2.94 -39.21 49.20
N ASN A 204 -3.75 -40.14 48.67
CA ASN A 204 -4.48 -41.09 49.51
C ASN A 204 -3.52 -42.27 49.80
N ASP A 205 -2.63 -42.11 50.78
CA ASP A 205 -1.89 -43.21 51.43
C ASP A 205 -1.98 -43.03 52.95
#